data_AF-A0A7R9AJ79-F1
#
_entry.id   AF-A0A7R9AJ79-F1
#
_cell.length_a   1.000
_cell.length_b   1.000
_cell.length_c   1.000
_cell.angle_alpha   90.00
_cell.angle_beta   90.00
_cell.angle_gamma   90.00
#
_symmetry.space_group_name_H-M   'P 1'
#
loop_
_entity.id
_entity.type
_entity.pdbx_description
1 polymer ?
#
loop_
_entity_poly.entity_id
_entity_poly.type
_entity_poly.pdbx_seq_one_letter_code
_entity_poly.pdbx_strand_id
1 'polypeptide(L)'
;MEMRSTPLRGGRPAKTHISPFPQSSEVSYPKDEPHRKKPTVEKPFDESGQRMKNFCFTPECLKAALELKESMDLTVDPCEDFFKYTCGNWIAKNPIPPAANAMTIIKGMEDLLHERIRDVLRANPSPGDSVPVRDAKTLYAACVNTATLESLGLEPLTSIMKNYGRGWPMTLYGWNGWDFDWQETAAAWMRNVTLNTFISAYVGPDDMNTDRNVLY
;
A
#
# COMPACT_ATOMS: atom_id res chain seq x y z
N MET A 1 7.35 -49.36 5.22
CA MET A 1 6.49 -48.38 5.91
C MET A 1 6.08 -47.37 4.84
N GLU A 2 4.93 -47.60 4.20
CA GLU A 2 4.46 -46.78 3.07
C GLU A 2 4.05 -45.39 3.56
N MET A 3 4.64 -44.34 3.00
CA MET A 3 4.10 -42.98 3.10
C MET A 3 3.29 -42.71 1.83
N ARG A 4 1.96 -42.78 1.96
CA ARG A 4 1.02 -42.39 0.90
C ARG A 4 1.06 -40.88 0.73
N SER A 5 1.48 -40.43 -0.44
CA SER A 5 1.35 -39.04 -0.90
C SER A 5 -0.11 -38.77 -1.30
N THR A 6 -0.80 -37.91 -0.53
CA THR A 6 -2.11 -37.38 -0.91
C THR A 6 -1.93 -36.15 -1.81
N PRO A 7 -2.59 -36.03 -2.97
CA PRO A 7 -2.49 -34.84 -3.80
C PRO A 7 -3.30 -33.69 -3.18
N LEU A 8 -2.69 -32.51 -3.04
CA LEU A 8 -3.39 -31.28 -2.70
C LEU A 8 -4.34 -30.91 -3.86
N ARG A 9 -5.65 -30.97 -3.60
CA ARG A 9 -6.67 -30.47 -4.53
C ARG A 9 -6.47 -28.98 -4.74
N GLY A 10 -6.30 -28.57 -5.99
CA GLY A 10 -6.35 -27.18 -6.43
C GLY A 10 -7.70 -26.57 -6.09
N GLY A 11 -7.74 -25.78 -5.02
CA GLY A 11 -8.84 -24.84 -4.75
C GLY A 11 -8.72 -23.67 -5.71
N ARG A 12 -9.81 -23.36 -6.42
CA ARG A 12 -9.92 -22.10 -7.18
C ARG A 12 -9.68 -20.93 -6.22
N PRO A 13 -8.95 -19.88 -6.61
CA PRO A 13 -8.85 -18.69 -5.78
C PRO A 13 -10.26 -18.14 -5.56
N ALA A 14 -10.66 -18.06 -4.29
CA ALA A 14 -11.86 -17.36 -3.90
C ALA A 14 -11.72 -15.91 -4.38
N LYS A 15 -12.67 -15.45 -5.19
CA LYS A 15 -12.78 -14.04 -5.54
C LYS A 15 -13.05 -13.28 -4.24
N THR A 16 -12.02 -12.74 -3.62
CA THR A 16 -12.16 -11.80 -2.51
C THR A 16 -12.77 -10.54 -3.09
N HIS A 17 -14.08 -10.39 -2.91
CA HIS A 17 -14.74 -9.10 -3.02
C HIS A 17 -14.17 -8.23 -1.90
N ILE A 18 -13.10 -7.51 -2.21
CA ILE A 18 -12.71 -6.33 -1.46
C ILE A 18 -13.82 -5.34 -1.74
N SER A 19 -14.69 -5.10 -0.77
CA SER A 19 -15.59 -3.96 -0.82
C SER A 19 -14.69 -2.74 -0.96
N PRO A 20 -14.82 -1.93 -2.02
CA PRO A 20 -14.08 -0.70 -2.12
C PRO A 20 -14.35 0.11 -0.84
N PHE A 21 -13.37 0.89 -0.36
CA PHE A 21 -13.72 2.21 0.20
C PHE A 21 -14.79 2.77 -0.71
N PRO A 22 -15.88 3.40 -0.24
CA PRO A 22 -16.82 3.99 -1.17
C PRO A 22 -16.00 4.96 -2.05
N GLN A 23 -15.60 4.47 -3.23
CA GLN A 23 -15.60 5.24 -4.44
C GLN A 23 -16.92 5.95 -4.27
N SER A 24 -16.85 7.28 -4.12
CA SER A 24 -18.01 8.15 -4.32
C SER A 24 -18.82 7.43 -5.35
N SER A 25 -19.96 6.84 -4.94
CA SER A 25 -20.64 5.83 -5.74
C SER A 25 -20.55 6.34 -7.16
N GLU A 26 -19.87 5.60 -8.05
CA GLU A 26 -19.93 5.98 -9.45
C GLU A 26 -21.42 5.87 -9.71
N VAL A 27 -22.09 7.01 -9.64
CA VAL A 27 -23.42 7.21 -10.11
C VAL A 27 -23.23 6.87 -11.57
N SER A 28 -23.50 5.61 -11.90
CA SER A 28 -23.55 5.14 -13.27
C SER A 28 -24.68 5.94 -13.88
N TYR A 29 -24.33 7.07 -14.49
CA TYR A 29 -25.27 7.84 -15.27
C TYR A 29 -25.59 6.95 -16.48
N PRO A 30 -26.86 6.52 -16.65
CA PRO A 30 -27.28 5.91 -17.90
C PRO A 30 -26.90 6.90 -19.01
N LYS A 31 -26.13 6.43 -19.98
CA LYS A 31 -25.91 7.19 -21.20
C LYS A 31 -27.27 7.26 -21.91
N ASP A 32 -27.68 8.50 -22.17
CA ASP A 32 -28.82 8.88 -23.00
C ASP A 32 -30.22 8.74 -22.36
N GLU A 33 -30.55 9.66 -21.45
CA GLU A 33 -31.92 10.11 -21.20
C GLU A 33 -31.96 11.65 -21.07
N PRO A 34 -32.62 12.38 -21.98
CA PRO A 34 -32.78 13.82 -21.83
C PRO A 34 -33.84 14.08 -20.75
N HIS A 35 -33.50 14.89 -19.74
CA HIS A 35 -34.38 15.50 -18.72
C HIS A 35 -34.52 14.85 -17.34
N ARG A 36 -33.54 14.11 -16.81
CA ARG A 36 -33.49 13.90 -15.34
C ARG A 36 -32.81 15.10 -14.66
N LYS A 37 -33.59 15.94 -13.97
CA LYS A 37 -33.07 17.04 -13.14
C LYS A 37 -32.06 16.47 -12.14
N LYS A 38 -30.88 17.10 -12.02
CA LYS A 38 -29.88 16.76 -10.99
C LYS A 38 -30.58 16.75 -9.62
N PRO A 39 -30.30 15.80 -8.71
CA PRO A 39 -30.88 15.80 -7.37
C PRO A 39 -30.50 17.12 -6.68
N THR A 40 -31.46 18.02 -6.55
CA THR A 40 -31.30 19.23 -5.73
C THR A 40 -31.48 18.79 -4.29
N VAL A 41 -30.40 18.81 -3.52
CA VAL A 41 -30.51 18.74 -2.06
C VAL A 41 -31.28 19.99 -1.64
N GLU A 42 -32.53 19.80 -1.21
CA GLU A 42 -33.32 20.89 -0.64
C GLU A 42 -32.60 21.40 0.61
N LYS A 43 -32.39 22.71 0.65
CA LYS A 43 -31.68 23.36 1.75
C LYS A 43 -32.65 23.40 2.93
N PRO A 44 -32.32 22.80 4.08
CA PRO A 44 -33.25 22.79 5.20
C PRO A 44 -33.45 24.22 5.70
N PHE A 45 -34.72 24.60 5.75
CA PHE A 45 -35.20 25.82 6.38
C PHE A 45 -35.45 25.53 7.85
N ASP A 46 -35.25 26.51 8.73
CA ASP A 46 -35.68 26.39 10.12
C ASP A 46 -37.21 26.35 10.24
N GLU A 47 -37.73 26.11 11.44
CA GLU A 47 -39.18 26.06 11.71
C GLU A 47 -39.92 27.36 11.33
N SER A 48 -39.19 28.46 11.19
CA SER A 48 -39.66 29.78 10.74
C SER A 48 -39.54 30.00 9.22
N GLY A 49 -39.15 28.99 8.44
CA GLY A 49 -39.00 29.09 6.99
C GLY A 49 -37.80 29.92 6.54
N GLN A 50 -36.86 30.21 7.44
CA GLN A 50 -35.65 30.95 7.14
C GLN A 50 -34.52 29.99 6.75
N ARG A 51 -33.78 30.38 5.70
CA ARG A 51 -32.64 29.60 5.24
C ARG A 51 -31.59 29.63 6.35
N MET A 52 -31.24 28.47 6.90
CA MET A 52 -30.26 28.36 7.98
C MET A 52 -28.89 28.93 7.54
N LYS A 53 -28.62 30.19 7.87
CA LYS A 53 -27.44 30.94 7.38
C LYS A 53 -26.12 30.45 7.99
N ASN A 54 -26.18 29.76 9.12
CA ASN A 54 -25.00 29.31 9.87
C ASN A 54 -24.54 27.90 9.50
N PHE A 55 -25.21 27.25 8.55
CA PHE A 55 -24.93 25.86 8.18
C PHE A 55 -24.42 25.77 6.74
N CYS A 56 -23.43 24.91 6.54
CA CYS A 56 -22.89 24.63 5.21
C CYS A 56 -23.74 23.55 4.50
N PHE A 57 -24.14 23.84 3.27
CA PHE A 57 -24.93 22.93 2.42
C PHE A 57 -24.29 22.70 1.06
N THR A 58 -22.98 22.92 0.93
CA THR A 58 -22.29 22.50 -0.28
C THR A 58 -22.24 20.97 -0.34
N PRO A 59 -22.17 20.35 -1.52
CA PRO A 59 -22.05 18.90 -1.65
C PRO A 59 -20.90 18.31 -0.82
N GLU A 60 -19.78 19.03 -0.73
CA GLU A 60 -18.59 18.63 0.01
C GLU A 60 -18.85 18.63 1.52
N CYS A 61 -19.52 19.66 2.05
CA CYS A 61 -19.91 19.72 3.46
C CYS A 61 -20.87 18.60 3.84
N LEU A 62 -21.86 18.32 2.99
CA LEU A 62 -22.84 17.26 3.23
C LEU A 62 -22.17 15.88 3.21
N LYS A 63 -21.24 15.65 2.28
CA LYS A 63 -20.46 14.43 2.20
C LYS A 63 -19.62 14.23 3.47
N ALA A 64 -18.87 15.23 3.88
CA ALA A 64 -18.05 15.16 5.09
C ALA A 64 -18.88 14.94 6.36
N ALA A 65 -20.02 15.64 6.49
CA ALA A 65 -20.93 15.46 7.63
C ALA A 65 -21.52 14.05 7.68
N LEU A 66 -21.87 13.47 6.52
CA LEU A 66 -22.37 12.10 6.42
C LEU A 66 -21.29 11.09 6.81
N GLU A 67 -20.08 11.21 6.26
CA GLU A 67 -18.94 10.32 6.57
C GLU A 67 -18.59 10.34 8.07
N LEU A 68 -18.61 11.53 8.70
CA LEU A 68 -18.42 11.67 10.13
C LEU A 68 -19.54 10.95 10.90
N LYS A 69 -20.80 11.27 10.59
CA LYS A 69 -21.96 10.70 11.28
C LYS A 69 -22.02 9.17 11.16
N GLU A 70 -21.64 8.61 10.02
CA GLU A 70 -21.64 7.16 9.79
C GLU A 70 -20.54 6.41 10.52
N SER A 71 -19.48 7.12 10.93
CA SER A 71 -18.35 6.59 11.69
C SER A 71 -18.61 6.58 13.20
N MET A 72 -19.41 7.53 13.67
CA MET A 72 -19.74 7.72 15.09
C MET A 72 -20.69 6.64 15.63
N ASP A 73 -20.45 6.19 16.86
CA ASP A 73 -21.39 5.41 17.67
C ASP A 73 -22.07 6.31 18.71
N LEU A 74 -23.24 6.83 18.35
CA LEU A 74 -24.01 7.76 19.19
C LEU A 74 -24.62 7.11 20.44
N THR A 75 -24.43 5.81 20.64
CA THR A 75 -24.90 5.11 21.85
C THR A 75 -23.91 5.20 23.02
N VAL A 76 -22.70 5.69 22.74
CA VAL A 76 -21.61 5.84 23.72
C VAL A 76 -21.56 7.29 24.21
N ASP A 77 -21.34 7.50 25.51
CA ASP A 77 -21.09 8.84 26.03
C ASP A 77 -19.68 9.32 25.60
N PRO A 78 -19.55 10.43 24.86
CA PRO A 78 -18.26 10.97 24.46
C PRO A 78 -17.35 11.35 25.64
N CYS A 79 -17.90 11.65 26.81
CA CYS A 79 -17.13 11.95 28.02
C CYS A 79 -16.49 10.70 28.64
N GLU A 80 -17.02 9.52 28.36
CA GLU A 80 -16.53 8.24 28.90
C GLU A 80 -15.57 7.56 27.92
N ASP A 81 -15.93 7.49 26.63
CA ASP A 81 -15.07 6.91 25.58
C ASP A 81 -15.25 7.66 24.26
N PHE A 82 -14.50 8.75 24.14
CA PHE A 82 -14.53 9.60 22.95
C PHE A 82 -14.12 8.83 21.69
N PHE A 83 -13.16 7.90 21.79
CA PHE A 83 -12.70 7.12 20.64
C PHE A 83 -13.82 6.23 20.09
N LYS A 84 -14.51 5.49 20.96
CA LYS A 84 -15.63 4.65 20.54
C LYS A 84 -16.83 5.49 20.08
N TYR A 85 -17.11 6.63 20.72
CA TYR A 85 -18.12 7.56 20.25
C TYR A 85 -17.83 8.06 18.82
N THR A 86 -16.58 8.41 18.49
CA THR A 86 -16.24 8.93 17.16
C THR A 86 -16.02 7.87 16.09
N CYS A 87 -15.53 6.68 16.47
CA CYS A 87 -15.03 5.67 15.52
C CYS A 87 -15.72 4.30 15.63
N GLY A 88 -16.58 4.07 16.61
CA GLY A 88 -17.13 2.75 16.94
C GLY A 88 -17.81 2.07 15.75
N ASN A 89 -18.63 2.81 15.01
CA ASN A 89 -19.29 2.28 13.82
C ASN A 89 -18.34 2.13 12.63
N TRP A 90 -17.31 2.98 12.52
CA TRP A 90 -16.29 2.84 11.49
C TRP A 90 -15.53 1.51 11.63
N ILE A 91 -15.13 1.16 12.86
CA ILE A 91 -14.39 -0.09 13.15
C ILE A 91 -15.24 -1.31 12.77
N ALA A 92 -16.52 -1.30 13.11
CA ALA A 92 -17.44 -2.39 12.76
C ALA A 92 -17.61 -2.57 11.24
N LYS A 93 -17.57 -1.48 10.48
CA LYS A 93 -17.69 -1.49 9.00
C LYS A 93 -16.38 -1.77 8.27
N ASN A 94 -15.24 -1.59 8.91
CA ASN A 94 -13.91 -1.70 8.30
C ASN A 94 -13.06 -2.76 9.02
N PRO A 95 -13.44 -4.05 8.94
CA PRO A 95 -12.65 -5.13 9.53
C PRO A 95 -11.27 -5.22 8.85
N ILE A 96 -10.28 -5.67 9.61
CA ILE A 96 -8.92 -5.87 9.10
C ILE A 96 -8.94 -6.99 8.04
N PRO A 97 -8.59 -6.70 6.76
CA PRO A 97 -8.51 -7.72 5.73
C PRO A 97 -7.46 -8.79 6.05
N PRO A 98 -7.61 -10.05 5.58
CA PRO A 98 -6.65 -11.13 5.89
C PRO A 98 -5.20 -10.85 5.44
N ALA A 99 -5.03 -10.02 4.42
CA ALA A 99 -3.72 -9.63 3.88
C ALA A 99 -3.10 -8.40 4.59
N ALA A 100 -3.79 -7.83 5.57
CA ALA A 100 -3.36 -6.64 6.30
C ALA A 100 -3.22 -6.93 7.79
N ASN A 101 -2.34 -6.19 8.45
CA ASN A 101 -2.14 -6.22 9.89
C ASN A 101 -2.98 -5.18 10.65
N ALA A 102 -3.40 -4.11 9.95
CA ALA A 102 -4.22 -3.03 10.49
C ALA A 102 -5.12 -2.44 9.42
N MET A 103 -6.25 -1.87 9.85
CA MET A 103 -7.15 -1.11 9.00
C MET A 103 -7.37 0.27 9.63
N THR A 104 -7.00 1.31 8.89
CA THR A 104 -7.17 2.72 9.30
C THR A 104 -7.68 3.52 8.12
N ILE A 105 -8.14 4.75 8.38
CA ILE A 105 -8.53 5.68 7.31
C ILE A 105 -7.32 5.95 6.38
N ILE A 106 -6.13 6.13 6.95
CA ILE A 106 -4.89 6.37 6.19
C ILE A 106 -4.59 5.16 5.29
N LYS A 107 -4.67 3.94 5.82
CA LYS A 107 -4.47 2.71 5.03
C LYS A 107 -5.43 2.64 3.83
N GLY A 108 -6.68 3.02 4.05
CA GLY A 108 -7.69 3.13 3.00
C GLY A 108 -7.34 4.12 1.90
N MET A 109 -6.84 5.29 2.28
CA MET A 109 -6.36 6.31 1.35
C MET A 109 -5.12 5.83 0.59
N GLU A 110 -4.20 5.17 1.26
CA GLU A 110 -3.01 4.55 0.66
C GLU A 110 -3.40 3.49 -0.36
N ASP A 111 -4.41 2.65 -0.08
CA ASP A 111 -4.88 1.64 -1.02
C ASP A 111 -5.45 2.28 -2.29
N LEU A 112 -6.29 3.30 -2.15
CA LEU A 112 -6.81 4.06 -3.29
C LEU A 112 -5.69 4.74 -4.09
N LEU A 113 -4.67 5.27 -3.40
CA LEU A 113 -3.52 5.88 -4.05
C LEU A 113 -2.70 4.83 -4.81
N HIS A 114 -2.40 3.69 -4.20
CA HIS A 114 -1.67 2.59 -4.82
C HIS A 114 -2.41 2.04 -6.04
N GLU A 115 -3.75 1.95 -6.00
CA GLU A 115 -4.55 1.58 -7.16
C GLU A 115 -4.35 2.55 -8.34
N ARG A 116 -4.42 3.86 -8.07
CA ARG A 116 -4.19 4.88 -9.11
C ARG A 116 -2.76 4.85 -9.65
N ILE A 117 -1.77 4.72 -8.78
CA ILE A 117 -0.36 4.58 -9.18
C ILE A 117 -0.19 3.34 -10.05
N ARG A 118 -0.79 2.21 -9.65
CA ARG A 118 -0.76 0.97 -10.41
C ARG A 118 -1.37 1.13 -11.80
N ASP A 119 -2.47 1.87 -11.94
CA ASP A 119 -3.10 2.10 -13.24
C ASP A 119 -2.19 2.92 -14.18
N VAL A 120 -1.45 3.89 -13.64
CA VAL A 120 -0.44 4.65 -14.41
C VAL A 120 0.75 3.75 -14.81
N LEU A 121 1.23 2.92 -13.88
CA LEU A 121 2.41 2.07 -14.11
C LEU A 121 2.13 0.86 -15.03
N ARG A 122 0.88 0.41 -15.12
CA ARG A 122 0.46 -0.68 -16.03
C ARG A 122 0.43 -0.26 -17.49
N ALA A 123 0.31 1.02 -17.79
CA ALA A 123 0.33 1.51 -19.16
C ALA A 123 1.72 1.31 -19.77
N ASN A 124 1.78 0.89 -21.03
CA ASN A 124 3.06 0.77 -21.74
C ASN A 124 3.79 2.13 -21.78
N PRO A 125 5.13 2.14 -21.74
CA PRO A 125 5.92 3.35 -21.94
C PRO A 125 5.56 4.02 -23.28
N SER A 126 5.30 5.32 -23.24
CA SER A 126 4.99 6.16 -24.41
C SER A 126 6.21 6.99 -24.80
N PRO A 127 6.39 7.35 -26.10
CA PRO A 127 7.42 8.30 -26.51
C PRO A 127 7.34 9.67 -25.81
N GLY A 128 6.14 10.05 -25.36
CA GLY A 128 5.92 11.29 -24.60
C GLY A 128 6.24 11.20 -23.11
N ASP A 129 6.53 10.00 -22.57
CA ASP A 129 6.91 9.84 -21.17
C ASP A 129 8.35 10.34 -20.95
N SER A 130 8.57 11.02 -19.82
CA SER A 130 9.92 11.34 -19.36
C SER A 130 10.70 10.07 -19.03
N VAL A 131 12.03 10.15 -19.06
CA VAL A 131 12.92 9.01 -18.74
C VAL A 131 12.54 8.34 -17.40
N PRO A 132 12.36 9.07 -16.28
CA PRO A 132 12.00 8.43 -15.00
C PRO A 132 10.65 7.69 -15.03
N VAL A 133 9.68 8.20 -15.80
CA VAL A 133 8.36 7.55 -15.93
C VAL A 133 8.47 6.25 -16.72
N ARG A 134 9.28 6.23 -17.80
CA ARG A 134 9.53 5.00 -18.56
C ARG A 134 10.26 3.95 -17.73
N ASP A 135 11.24 4.38 -16.94
CA ASP A 135 12.00 3.49 -16.08
C ASP A 135 11.11 2.89 -14.97
N ALA A 136 10.25 3.72 -14.35
CA ALA A 136 9.28 3.25 -13.36
C ALA A 136 8.28 2.24 -13.95
N LYS A 137 7.74 2.50 -15.15
CA LYS A 137 6.86 1.57 -15.87
C LYS A 137 7.56 0.26 -16.21
N THR A 138 8.82 0.34 -16.67
CA THR A 138 9.64 -0.84 -17.01
C THR A 138 9.91 -1.68 -15.77
N LEU A 139 10.30 -1.03 -14.66
CA LEU A 139 10.52 -1.70 -13.38
C LEU A 139 9.24 -2.38 -12.86
N TYR A 140 8.10 -1.69 -12.94
CA TYR A 140 6.81 -2.26 -12.55
C TYR A 140 6.46 -3.49 -13.40
N ALA A 141 6.64 -3.42 -14.72
CA ALA A 141 6.39 -4.55 -15.62
C ALA A 141 7.27 -5.77 -15.31
N ALA A 142 8.54 -5.55 -14.97
CA ALA A 142 9.43 -6.62 -14.52
C ALA A 142 8.99 -7.24 -13.19
N CYS A 143 8.56 -6.40 -12.23
CA CYS A 143 8.12 -6.84 -10.90
C CYS A 143 6.86 -7.73 -10.93
N VAL A 144 5.87 -7.39 -11.79
CA VAL A 144 4.60 -8.14 -11.84
C VAL A 144 4.63 -9.36 -12.76
N ASN A 145 5.71 -9.55 -13.53
CA ASN A 145 5.87 -10.70 -14.42
C ASN A 145 6.34 -11.94 -13.65
N THR A 146 5.40 -12.58 -12.96
CA THR A 146 5.66 -13.79 -12.16
C THR A 146 6.15 -14.97 -13.01
N ALA A 147 5.75 -15.07 -14.28
CA ALA A 147 6.21 -16.15 -15.16
C ALA A 147 7.74 -16.12 -15.35
N THR A 148 8.32 -14.94 -15.54
CA THR A 148 9.77 -14.77 -15.64
C THR A 148 10.46 -14.97 -14.28
N LEU A 149 9.85 -14.49 -13.18
CA LEU A 149 10.39 -14.73 -11.83
C LEU A 149 10.50 -16.23 -11.53
N GLU A 150 9.44 -16.99 -11.79
CA GLU A 150 9.41 -18.44 -11.58
C GLU A 150 10.39 -19.18 -12.51
N SER A 151 10.57 -18.71 -13.75
CA SER A 151 11.52 -19.35 -14.67
C SER A 151 12.99 -19.12 -14.29
N LEU A 152 13.31 -17.97 -13.68
CA LEU A 152 14.65 -17.66 -13.17
C LEU A 152 14.96 -18.42 -11.88
N GLY A 153 13.95 -18.70 -11.06
CA GLY A 153 14.10 -19.37 -9.78
C GLY A 153 15.10 -18.65 -8.86
N LEU A 154 16.00 -19.41 -8.24
CA LEU A 154 16.99 -18.87 -7.28
C LEU A 154 18.28 -18.37 -7.94
N GLU A 155 18.42 -18.47 -9.27
CA GLU A 155 19.68 -18.13 -9.95
C GLU A 155 20.15 -16.70 -9.62
N PRO A 156 19.31 -15.65 -9.70
CA PRO A 156 19.74 -14.28 -9.43
C PRO A 156 20.27 -14.11 -8.00
N LEU A 157 19.59 -14.72 -7.02
CA LEU A 157 20.01 -14.69 -5.62
C LEU A 157 21.33 -15.43 -5.42
N THR A 158 21.50 -16.61 -6.02
CA THR A 158 22.75 -17.37 -5.90
C THR A 158 23.93 -16.66 -6.57
N SER A 159 23.69 -15.94 -7.66
CA SER A 159 24.69 -15.11 -8.33
C SER A 159 25.15 -13.97 -7.42
N ILE A 160 24.22 -13.23 -6.80
CA ILE A 160 24.53 -12.16 -5.83
C ILE A 160 25.32 -12.73 -4.64
N MET A 161 24.89 -13.87 -4.07
CA MET A 161 25.58 -14.49 -2.94
C MET A 161 27.01 -14.94 -3.29
N LYS A 162 27.24 -15.44 -4.50
CA LYS A 162 28.58 -15.84 -4.95
C LYS A 162 29.47 -14.62 -5.20
N ASN A 163 28.95 -13.60 -5.87
CA ASN A 163 29.72 -12.42 -6.29
C ASN A 163 30.10 -11.52 -5.13
N TYR A 164 29.23 -11.38 -4.12
CA TYR A 164 29.44 -10.43 -3.02
C TYR A 164 29.55 -11.08 -1.64
N GLY A 165 29.06 -12.31 -1.46
CA GLY A 165 29.00 -12.99 -0.16
C GLY A 165 30.00 -14.10 0.07
N ARG A 166 30.84 -14.44 -0.93
CA ARG A 166 31.63 -15.70 -0.94
C ARG A 166 30.76 -16.93 -0.68
N GLY A 167 29.48 -16.85 -1.07
CA GLY A 167 28.46 -17.88 -0.89
C GLY A 167 27.84 -17.95 0.51
N TRP A 168 26.95 -18.92 0.71
CA TRP A 168 26.30 -19.17 1.99
C TRP A 168 26.81 -20.51 2.56
N PRO A 169 27.46 -20.53 3.74
CA PRO A 169 28.00 -21.76 4.34
C PRO A 169 27.02 -22.94 4.38
N MET A 170 25.72 -22.68 4.60
CA MET A 170 24.70 -23.73 4.69
C MET A 170 24.36 -24.38 3.34
N THR A 171 24.73 -23.77 2.21
CA THR A 171 24.39 -24.26 0.87
C THR A 171 25.61 -24.74 0.07
N LEU A 172 26.83 -24.51 0.56
CA LEU A 172 28.07 -24.83 -0.13
C LEU A 172 28.82 -25.99 0.53
N TYR A 173 29.06 -27.06 -0.23
CA TYR A 173 29.95 -28.14 0.19
C TYR A 173 31.40 -27.65 0.14
N GLY A 174 32.13 -27.77 1.26
CA GLY A 174 33.53 -27.36 1.34
C GLY A 174 33.75 -25.86 1.58
N TRP A 175 32.75 -25.13 2.09
CA TRP A 175 32.95 -23.75 2.55
C TRP A 175 33.97 -23.70 3.69
N ASN A 176 34.97 -22.83 3.55
CA ASN A 176 36.03 -22.65 4.53
C ASN A 176 35.88 -21.32 5.27
N GLY A 177 35.58 -21.38 6.57
CA GLY A 177 35.45 -20.18 7.40
C GLY A 177 36.76 -19.45 7.64
N TRP A 178 37.91 -20.11 7.47
CA TRP A 178 39.21 -19.46 7.60
C TRP A 178 39.50 -18.49 6.45
N ASP A 179 38.90 -18.71 5.28
CA ASP A 179 39.04 -17.85 4.11
C ASP A 179 37.97 -16.74 4.08
N PHE A 180 37.10 -16.67 5.09
CA PHE A 180 36.00 -15.74 5.15
C PHE A 180 36.40 -14.44 5.87
N ASP A 181 36.50 -13.36 5.11
CA ASP A 181 36.63 -12.01 5.64
C ASP A 181 35.25 -11.35 5.74
N TRP A 182 34.76 -11.23 6.98
CA TRP A 182 33.46 -10.63 7.23
C TRP A 182 33.44 -9.12 6.96
N GLN A 183 34.58 -8.41 7.08
CA GLN A 183 34.67 -6.97 6.86
C GLN A 183 34.58 -6.66 5.37
N GLU A 184 35.36 -7.36 4.56
CA GLU A 184 35.30 -7.23 3.10
C GLU A 184 33.90 -7.62 2.58
N THR A 185 33.35 -8.73 3.08
CA THR A 185 32.01 -9.19 2.71
C THR A 185 30.94 -8.17 3.10
N ALA A 186 30.96 -7.66 4.33
CA ALA A 186 30.00 -6.65 4.78
C ALA A 186 30.09 -5.37 3.94
N ALA A 187 31.30 -4.90 3.63
CA ALA A 187 31.52 -3.73 2.78
C ALA A 187 31.03 -3.96 1.34
N ALA A 188 31.27 -5.15 0.77
CA ALA A 188 30.79 -5.52 -0.55
C ALA A 188 29.26 -5.57 -0.63
N TRP A 189 28.59 -6.11 0.38
CA TRP A 189 27.13 -6.15 0.48
C TRP A 189 26.52 -4.76 0.63
N MET A 190 27.09 -3.93 1.50
CA MET A 190 26.63 -2.55 1.69
C MET A 190 26.76 -1.75 0.40
N ARG A 191 27.89 -1.87 -0.31
CA ARG A 191 28.16 -1.11 -1.54
C ARG A 191 27.33 -1.57 -2.74
N ASN A 192 27.17 -2.88 -2.95
CA ASN A 192 26.61 -3.43 -4.19
C ASN A 192 25.17 -3.91 -4.06
N VAL A 193 24.73 -4.23 -2.83
CA VAL A 193 23.38 -4.77 -2.56
C VAL A 193 22.59 -3.84 -1.65
N THR A 194 23.19 -2.75 -1.13
CA THR A 194 22.56 -1.80 -0.19
C THR A 194 22.02 -2.46 1.08
N LEU A 195 22.66 -3.57 1.49
CA LEU A 195 22.31 -4.32 2.68
C LEU A 195 23.35 -4.10 3.78
N ASN A 196 22.89 -3.57 4.90
CA ASN A 196 23.66 -3.49 6.13
C ASN A 196 23.61 -4.84 6.85
N THR A 197 24.77 -5.34 7.28
CA THR A 197 24.88 -6.63 7.98
C THR A 197 25.17 -6.41 9.46
N PHE A 198 26.43 -6.55 9.88
CA PHE A 198 26.86 -6.37 11.27
C PHE A 198 27.01 -4.90 11.65
N ILE A 199 27.52 -4.09 10.71
CA ILE A 199 27.70 -2.65 10.85
C ILE A 199 26.75 -2.01 9.85
N SER A 200 25.85 -1.18 10.34
CA SER A 200 25.09 -0.26 9.51
C SER A 200 25.92 0.97 9.30
N ALA A 201 26.04 1.42 8.05
CA ALA A 201 26.62 2.71 7.77
C ALA A 201 25.82 3.44 6.71
N TYR A 202 25.62 4.74 6.89
CA TYR A 202 25.01 5.60 5.88
C TYR A 202 25.56 7.01 5.94
N VAL A 203 25.42 7.74 4.84
CA VAL A 203 25.80 9.15 4.76
C VAL A 203 24.55 9.99 4.95
N GLY A 204 24.51 10.80 6.00
CA GLY A 204 23.40 11.67 6.34
C GLY A 204 23.88 13.06 6.78
N PRO A 205 22.95 14.02 6.95
CA PRO A 205 23.29 15.36 7.44
C PRO A 205 23.87 15.28 8.84
N ASP A 206 24.89 16.09 9.14
CA ASP A 206 25.46 16.20 10.49
C ASP A 206 24.47 16.91 11.43
N ASP A 207 24.09 16.23 12.52
CA ASP A 207 23.15 16.75 13.53
C ASP A 207 23.61 18.07 14.15
N MET A 208 24.92 18.34 14.15
CA MET A 208 25.53 19.56 14.69
C MET A 208 25.82 20.60 13.60
N ASN A 209 25.77 20.23 12.31
CA ASN A 209 25.97 21.13 11.19
C ASN A 209 25.31 20.60 9.91
N THR A 210 24.09 21.05 9.63
CA THR A 210 23.29 20.57 8.49
C THR A 210 23.81 20.97 7.10
N ASP A 211 24.87 21.79 7.01
CA ASP A 211 25.52 22.16 5.73
C ASP A 211 26.49 21.08 5.22
N ARG A 212 26.75 20.04 6.02
CA ARG A 212 27.62 18.91 5.64
C ARG A 212 26.98 17.57 5.96
N ASN A 213 27.44 16.55 5.26
CA ASN A 213 27.11 15.16 5.56
C ASN A 213 28.28 14.48 6.30
N VAL A 214 27.95 13.51 7.15
CA VAL A 214 28.89 12.66 7.87
C VAL A 214 28.47 11.19 7.75
N LEU A 215 29.40 10.28 8.07
CA LEU A 215 29.13 8.86 8.16
C LEU A 215 28.51 8.56 9.54
N TYR A 216 27.36 7.91 9.54
CA TYR A 216 26.69 7.34 10.71
C TYR A 216 26.78 5.82 10.67
#